data_AF-A0A957J9Q5-F1
#
_entry.id   AF-A0A957J9Q5-F1
#
_cell.length_a   1.000
_cell.length_b   1.000
_cell.length_c   1.000
_cell.angle_alpha   90.00
_cell.angle_beta   90.00
_cell.angle_gamma   90.00
#
_symmetry.space_group_name_H-M   'P 1'
#
loop_
_entity.id
_entity.type
_entity.pdbx_description
1 polymer ?
#
loop_
_entity_poly.entity_id
_entity_poly.type
_entity_poly.pdbx_seq_one_letter_code
_entity_poly.pdbx_strand_id
1 'polypeptide(L)'
;YYLTCFNGIAHTTAEVIPDPGYPAPLSSFTANGQAPLFTTPNTPFTLQWYAAHGSNCRASGGWSGYKSTNGTQTVAGVSAGKHLFTLTCGAETLSVLVVAEP
;
A
#
# COMPACT_ATOMS: atom_id res chain seq x y z
N TYR A 1 24.52 -1.81 18.68
CA TYR A 1 25.77 -1.04 18.66
C TYR A 1 26.94 -1.97 18.94
N TYR A 2 27.65 -2.39 17.91
CA TYR A 2 29.02 -2.89 18.04
C TYR A 2 29.80 -2.30 16.86
N LEU A 3 31.00 -1.80 17.14
CA LEU A 3 31.89 -1.22 16.13
C LEU A 3 32.93 -2.29 15.78
N THR A 4 33.03 -2.64 14.51
CA THR A 4 34.17 -3.42 13.99
C THR A 4 34.76 -2.70 12.80
N CYS A 5 35.96 -2.15 12.99
CA CYS A 5 36.80 -1.59 11.93
C CYS A 5 37.48 -2.71 11.15
N PHE A 6 37.45 -2.65 9.82
CA PHE A 6 38.44 -3.31 8.98
C PHE A 6 39.04 -2.31 7.98
N ASN A 7 40.36 -2.16 8.06
CA ASN A 7 41.30 -1.54 7.13
C ASN A 7 40.72 -0.55 6.11
N GLY A 8 40.87 0.75 6.44
CA GLY A 8 40.80 1.96 5.61
C GLY A 8 40.37 1.85 4.14
N ILE A 9 39.43 2.74 3.79
CA ILE A 9 38.89 3.11 2.47
C ILE A 9 37.96 2.10 1.77
N ALA A 10 36.64 2.34 1.87
CA ALA A 10 35.78 2.79 0.74
C ALA A 10 34.29 2.43 0.94
N HIS A 11 33.44 3.35 0.45
CA HIS A 11 31.99 3.24 0.23
C HIS A 11 31.10 2.86 1.42
N THR A 12 30.50 3.89 2.03
CA THR A 12 29.23 3.74 2.75
C THR A 12 28.11 3.55 1.73
N THR A 13 27.97 2.36 1.18
CA THR A 13 26.63 1.87 0.82
C THR A 13 26.10 1.16 2.06
N ALA A 14 25.26 1.86 2.82
CA ALA A 14 24.54 1.26 3.93
C ALA A 14 23.58 0.22 3.36
N GLU A 15 24.02 -1.04 3.28
CA GLU A 15 23.10 -2.15 3.05
C GLU A 15 22.43 -2.45 4.40
N VAL A 16 21.17 -2.02 4.50
CA VAL A 16 20.34 -2.23 5.68
C VAL A 16 20.06 -3.73 5.78
N ILE A 17 20.78 -4.43 6.65
CA ILE A 17 20.48 -5.84 6.98
C ILE A 17 19.17 -5.83 7.80
N PRO A 18 18.03 -6.35 7.30
CA PRO A 18 16.80 -6.38 8.09
C PRO A 18 16.96 -7.34 9.29
N ASP A 19 16.58 -6.86 10.48
CA ASP A 19 16.62 -7.61 11.74
C ASP A 19 15.69 -8.85 11.69
N PRO A 20 16.15 -10.06 12.11
CA PRO A 20 15.37 -11.30 11.99
C PRO A 20 14.23 -11.46 13.03
N GLY A 21 13.88 -10.42 13.80
CA GLY A 21 12.89 -10.51 14.88
C GLY A 21 11.80 -9.44 14.90
N TYR A 22 11.76 -8.49 13.96
CA TYR A 22 10.68 -7.50 13.91
C TYR A 22 9.51 -8.08 13.10
N PRO A 23 8.27 -8.18 13.65
CA PRO A 23 7.12 -8.51 12.83
C PRO A 23 7.07 -7.49 11.71
N ALA A 24 7.16 -7.98 10.47
CA ALA A 24 7.21 -7.10 9.31
C ALA A 24 6.05 -6.09 9.44
N PRO A 25 6.34 -4.80 9.26
CA PRO A 25 5.34 -3.73 9.26
C PRO A 25 4.19 -4.16 8.34
N LEU A 26 3.05 -4.55 8.92
CA LEU A 26 2.06 -5.34 8.20
C LEU A 26 1.17 -4.43 7.37
N SER A 27 1.60 -4.10 6.17
CA SER A 27 0.82 -3.27 5.26
C SER A 27 -0.29 -4.08 4.58
N SER A 28 -1.49 -3.54 4.53
CA SER A 28 -2.68 -4.19 3.93
C SER A 28 -3.50 -3.18 3.13
N PHE A 29 -4.05 -3.63 2.00
CA PHE A 29 -4.99 -2.83 1.22
C PHE A 29 -6.07 -3.74 0.65
N THR A 30 -7.30 -3.51 1.08
CA THR A 30 -8.47 -4.32 0.71
C THR A 30 -9.66 -3.42 0.38
N ALA A 31 -10.62 -3.99 -0.34
CA ALA A 31 -11.89 -3.38 -0.67
C ALA A 31 -13.00 -4.28 -0.11
N ASN A 32 -13.78 -3.79 0.85
CA ASN A 32 -14.71 -4.58 1.67
C ASN A 32 -14.03 -5.83 2.28
N GLY A 33 -12.76 -5.71 2.71
CA GLY A 33 -11.99 -6.85 3.22
C GLY A 33 -11.50 -7.84 2.15
N GLN A 34 -11.70 -7.56 0.86
CA GLN A 34 -11.29 -8.43 -0.25
C GLN A 34 -10.20 -7.77 -1.11
N ALA A 35 -9.27 -8.58 -1.62
CA ALA A 35 -8.27 -8.17 -2.60
C ALA A 35 -7.94 -9.36 -3.51
N PRO A 36 -8.50 -9.46 -4.73
CA PRO A 36 -9.39 -8.49 -5.41
C PRO A 36 -10.84 -8.51 -4.90
N LEU A 37 -11.58 -7.42 -5.14
CA LEU A 37 -13.03 -7.33 -4.91
C LEU A 37 -13.80 -7.57 -6.21
N PHE A 38 -14.84 -8.40 -6.15
CA PHE A 38 -15.80 -8.61 -7.25
C PHE A 38 -17.13 -7.98 -6.85
N THR A 39 -17.66 -7.11 -7.69
CA THR A 39 -18.91 -6.39 -7.42
C THR A 39 -19.68 -6.12 -8.70
N THR A 40 -20.89 -5.61 -8.60
CA THR A 40 -21.67 -5.14 -9.75
C THR A 40 -21.35 -3.66 -10.03
N PRO A 41 -21.50 -3.20 -11.28
CA PRO A 41 -21.25 -1.79 -11.63
C PRO A 41 -22.11 -0.84 -10.79
N ASN A 42 -21.54 0.31 -10.42
CA ASN A 42 -22.17 1.33 -9.58
C ASN A 42 -22.54 0.86 -8.16
N THR A 43 -22.00 -0.27 -7.69
CA THR A 43 -22.18 -0.70 -6.29
C THR A 43 -21.15 -0.02 -5.39
N PRO A 44 -21.57 0.64 -4.30
CA PRO A 44 -20.64 1.26 -3.37
C PRO A 44 -19.82 0.22 -2.62
N PHE A 45 -18.54 0.49 -2.42
CA PHE A 45 -17.64 -0.34 -1.65
C PHE A 45 -16.72 0.51 -0.78
N THR A 46 -16.19 -0.08 0.30
CA THR A 46 -15.30 0.61 1.23
C THR A 46 -13.89 0.10 1.05
N LEU A 47 -12.99 0.97 0.63
CA LEU A 47 -11.56 0.73 0.63
C LEU A 47 -11.03 0.84 2.05
N GLN A 48 -10.26 -0.14 2.50
CA GLN A 48 -9.54 -0.10 3.77
C GLN A 48 -8.05 -0.32 3.49
N TRP A 49 -7.22 0.60 3.95
CA TRP A 49 -5.77 0.47 3.81
C TRP A 49 -5.07 0.75 5.13
N TYR A 50 -3.91 0.13 5.24
CA TYR A 50 -2.97 0.31 6.33
C TYR A 50 -1.57 0.16 5.76
N ALA A 51 -0.76 1.20 5.84
CA ALA A 51 0.64 1.22 5.50
C ALA A 51 1.42 1.38 6.79
N ALA A 52 2.28 0.41 7.06
CA ALA A 52 3.05 0.39 8.29
C ALA A 52 4.32 1.24 8.19
N HIS A 53 4.86 1.45 6.98
CA HIS A 53 5.94 2.41 6.73
C HIS A 53 5.61 3.33 5.55
N GLY A 54 5.56 4.63 5.84
CA GLY A 54 5.36 5.63 4.82
C GLY A 54 4.84 6.92 5.40
N SER A 55 5.13 8.03 4.75
CA SER A 55 4.54 9.33 5.05
C SER A 55 4.00 9.87 3.73
N ASN A 56 2.89 10.61 3.78
CA ASN A 56 2.27 11.21 2.60
C ASN A 56 1.78 10.19 1.57
N CYS A 57 0.86 9.30 1.95
CA CYS A 57 0.30 8.34 1.02
C CYS A 57 -0.44 9.04 -0.13
N ARG A 58 -0.20 8.60 -1.35
CA ARG A 58 -0.81 9.15 -2.56
C ARG A 58 -1.60 8.07 -3.27
N ALA A 59 -2.89 8.31 -3.39
CA ALA A 59 -3.80 7.47 -4.16
C ALA A 59 -3.64 7.71 -5.66
N SER A 60 -3.69 6.63 -6.45
CA SER A 60 -3.68 6.62 -7.92
C SER A 60 -4.50 5.46 -8.49
N GLY A 61 -4.85 5.53 -9.78
CA GLY A 61 -5.71 4.55 -10.45
C GLY A 61 -7.20 4.92 -10.35
N GLY A 62 -8.02 4.06 -9.73
CA GLY A 62 -9.47 4.27 -9.56
C GLY A 62 -9.86 5.36 -8.54
N TRP A 63 -8.89 6.07 -7.99
CA TRP A 63 -9.05 7.12 -6.98
C TRP A 63 -7.84 8.04 -6.98
N SER A 64 -7.96 9.21 -6.36
CA SER A 64 -6.90 10.21 -6.34
C SER A 64 -6.86 10.99 -5.03
N GLY A 65 -5.74 11.69 -4.82
CA GLY A 65 -5.51 12.59 -3.70
C GLY A 65 -4.62 12.01 -2.61
N TYR A 66 -4.19 12.87 -1.68
CA TYR A 66 -3.42 12.46 -0.52
C TYR A 66 -4.29 11.72 0.49
N LYS A 67 -3.69 10.73 1.14
CA LYS A 67 -4.30 9.86 2.16
C LYS A 67 -3.35 9.69 3.33
N SER A 68 -3.92 9.37 4.47
CA SER A 68 -3.17 8.94 5.64
C SER A 68 -2.59 7.55 5.43
N THR A 69 -1.61 7.18 6.25
CA THR A 69 -1.00 5.84 6.26
C THR A 69 -2.01 4.74 6.51
N ASN A 70 -3.03 5.01 7.30
CA ASN A 70 -4.17 4.14 7.47
C ASN A 70 -5.46 4.93 7.26
N GLY A 71 -6.52 4.22 6.90
CA GLY A 71 -7.81 4.84 6.74
C GLY A 71 -8.78 3.96 5.99
N THR A 72 -10.00 4.46 5.93
CA THR A 72 -11.05 3.87 5.14
C THR A 72 -11.67 4.95 4.25
N GLN A 73 -12.07 4.55 3.04
CA GLN A 73 -12.77 5.43 2.12
C GLN A 73 -13.87 4.67 1.41
N THR A 74 -15.10 5.17 1.55
CA THR A 74 -16.22 4.68 0.76
C THR A 74 -16.15 5.29 -0.63
N VAL A 75 -16.20 4.43 -1.65
CA VAL A 75 -16.30 4.79 -3.06
C VAL A 75 -17.74 4.51 -3.48
N ALA A 76 -18.36 5.46 -4.20
CA ALA A 76 -19.76 5.35 -4.62
C ALA A 76 -20.03 4.20 -5.61
N GLY A 77 -18.97 3.56 -6.10
CA GLY A 77 -18.97 2.50 -7.08
C GLY A 77 -18.12 2.86 -8.28
N VAL A 78 -17.88 1.87 -9.14
CA VAL A 78 -17.10 2.02 -10.38
C VAL A 78 -17.92 1.51 -11.57
N SER A 79 -17.61 2.00 -12.76
CA SER A 79 -18.23 1.51 -14.00
C SER A 79 -17.89 0.03 -14.24
N ALA A 80 -18.63 -0.65 -15.12
CA ALA A 80 -18.29 -2.01 -15.50
C ALA A 80 -16.84 -2.10 -16.02
N GLY A 81 -16.11 -3.15 -15.61
CA GLY A 81 -14.72 -3.37 -15.97
C GLY A 81 -13.79 -3.57 -14.76
N LYS A 82 -12.49 -3.52 -15.03
CA LYS A 82 -11.42 -3.72 -14.03
C LYS A 82 -10.84 -2.38 -13.61
N HIS A 83 -10.90 -2.07 -12.32
CA HIS A 83 -10.42 -0.83 -11.72
C HIS A 83 -9.32 -1.13 -10.72
N LEU A 84 -8.11 -0.66 -10.99
CA LEU A 84 -6.97 -0.83 -10.09
C LEU A 84 -6.86 0.40 -9.19
N PHE A 85 -6.84 0.19 -7.89
CA PHE A 85 -6.61 1.22 -6.89
C PHE A 85 -5.20 1.02 -6.35
N THR A 86 -4.38 2.05 -6.46
CA THR A 86 -2.99 2.01 -6.00
C THR A 86 -2.78 3.09 -4.93
N LEU A 87 -2.08 2.76 -3.86
CA LEU A 87 -1.71 3.64 -2.78
C LEU A 87 -0.19 3.60 -2.60
N THR A 88 0.48 4.71 -2.85
CA THR A 88 1.93 4.81 -2.67
C THR A 88 2.23 5.64 -1.42
N CYS A 89 2.79 5.02 -0.40
CA CYS A 89 3.18 5.61 0.88
C CYS A 89 4.70 5.65 1.00
N GLY A 90 5.34 6.77 0.63
CA GLY A 90 6.80 6.85 0.62
C GLY A 90 7.43 5.83 -0.34
N ALA A 91 8.14 4.84 0.20
CA ALA A 91 8.71 3.72 -0.56
C ALA A 91 7.77 2.51 -0.69
N GLU A 92 6.68 2.45 0.08
CA GLU A 92 5.71 1.36 0.00
C GLU A 92 4.65 1.65 -1.07
N THR A 93 4.24 0.64 -1.82
CA THR A 93 3.14 0.74 -2.78
C THR A 93 2.20 -0.44 -2.57
N LEU A 94 0.94 -0.14 -2.27
CA LEU A 94 -0.14 -1.08 -2.12
C LEU A 94 -1.08 -0.98 -3.31
N SER A 95 -1.68 -2.09 -3.72
CA SER A 95 -2.67 -2.08 -4.81
C SER A 95 -3.79 -3.08 -4.56
N VAL A 96 -5.02 -2.69 -4.88
CA VAL A 96 -6.19 -3.57 -4.86
C VAL A 96 -6.95 -3.45 -6.18
N LEU A 97 -7.34 -4.59 -6.75
CA LEU A 97 -8.13 -4.66 -7.96
C LEU A 97 -9.62 -4.82 -7.61
N VAL A 98 -10.47 -4.00 -8.23
CA VAL A 98 -11.92 -4.09 -8.16
C VAL A 98 -12.44 -4.46 -9.54
N VAL A 99 -13.12 -5.60 -9.64
CA VAL A 99 -13.74 -6.09 -10.88
C VAL A 99 -15.24 -5.89 -10.77
N ALA A 100 -15.77 -5.03 -11.63
CA ALA A 100 -17.19 -4.78 -11.78
C ALA A 100 -17.71 -5.54 -13.01
N GLU A 101 -18.31 -6.72 -12.80
CA GLU A 101 -18.90 -7.51 -13.89
C GLU A 101 -20.41 -7.21 -13.98
N PRO A 102 -20.95 -6.94 -15.19
CA PRO A 102 -22.37 -6.65 -15.40
C PRO A 102 -23.29 -7.85 -15.16
#